data_AF-A0A1M3DTR3-F1
#
_entry.id   AF-A0A1M3DTR3-F1
#
_cell.length_a   1.000
_cell.length_b   1.000
_cell.length_c   1.000
_cell.angle_alpha   90.00
_cell.angle_beta   90.00
_cell.angle_gamma   90.00
#
_symmetry.space_group_name_H-M   'P 1'
#
loop_
_entity.id
_entity.type
_entity.pdbx_description
1 polymer ?
#
loop_
_entity_poly.entity_id
_entity_poly.type
_entity_poly.pdbx_seq_one_letter_code
_entity_poly.pdbx_strand_id
1 'polypeptide(L)'
;MSCNRANPDDSRAYIEGKIRGSQMILTEQQIKIVSNTTVIAETFPDGSGSFVLSGPLLSKSYSLVLPKKVKSFSASKSGCTIAPNGKEILIPEGNTYLIFNEIILE
;
A
#
# COMPACT_ATOMS: atom_id res chain seq x y z
N MET A 1 -20.25 28.93 11.41
CA MET A 1 -19.44 27.71 11.47
C MET A 1 -19.51 27.06 10.11
N SER A 2 -18.43 27.14 9.31
CA SER A 2 -18.40 26.54 7.97
C SER A 2 -17.91 25.11 8.09
N CYS A 3 -18.76 24.15 7.77
CA CYS A 3 -18.33 22.78 7.54
C CYS A 3 -17.57 22.75 6.23
N ASN A 4 -16.24 22.65 6.30
CA ASN A 4 -15.40 22.37 5.13
C ASN A 4 -15.89 21.06 4.51
N ARG A 5 -16.56 21.16 3.36
CA ARG A 5 -16.77 20.01 2.49
C ARG A 5 -15.37 19.54 2.10
N ALA A 6 -14.99 18.34 2.52
CA ALA A 6 -13.79 17.70 2.01
C ALA A 6 -13.88 17.69 0.48
N ASN A 7 -12.99 18.44 -0.17
CA ASN A 7 -12.91 18.43 -1.62
C ASN A 7 -12.50 17.00 -2.01
N PRO A 8 -13.19 16.34 -2.97
CA PRO A 8 -12.78 15.02 -3.46
C PRO A 8 -11.31 15.00 -3.94
N ASP A 9 -10.81 16.15 -4.39
CA ASP A 9 -9.42 16.40 -4.80
C ASP A 9 -8.37 16.22 -3.69
N ASP A 10 -8.77 16.24 -2.42
CA ASP A 10 -7.86 16.04 -1.27
C ASP A 10 -7.83 14.58 -0.78
N SER A 11 -8.39 13.65 -1.55
CA SER A 11 -8.39 12.23 -1.18
C SER A 11 -6.96 11.69 -1.16
N ARG A 12 -6.57 11.04 -0.05
CA ARG A 12 -5.24 10.46 0.13
C ARG A 12 -5.34 8.96 0.32
N ALA A 13 -4.37 8.23 -0.24
CA ALA A 13 -4.08 6.87 0.16
C ALA A 13 -3.24 6.92 1.43
N TYR A 14 -3.57 6.08 2.39
CA TYR A 14 -2.79 5.85 3.59
C TYR A 14 -2.74 4.35 3.85
N ILE A 15 -1.54 3.79 3.82
CA ILE A 15 -1.28 2.38 4.09
C ILE A 15 -0.29 2.26 5.24
N GLU A 16 -0.64 1.44 6.21
CA GLU A 16 0.28 0.88 7.19
C GLU A 16 0.45 -0.61 6.90
N GLY A 17 1.61 -1.17 7.20
CA GLY A 17 1.71 -2.62 7.16
C GLY A 17 3.01 -3.17 7.69
N LYS A 18 3.08 -4.49 7.68
CA LYS A 18 4.25 -5.25 8.12
C LYS A 18 4.62 -6.32 7.13
N ILE A 19 5.87 -6.28 6.65
CA ILE A 19 6.43 -7.25 5.72
C ILE A 19 7.21 -8.33 6.47
N ARG A 20 7.03 -9.57 6.02
CA ARG A 20 7.82 -10.74 6.39
C ARG A 20 8.36 -11.41 5.13
N GLY A 21 9.60 -11.85 5.17
CA GLY A 21 10.21 -12.63 4.09
C GLY A 21 11.53 -13.24 4.57
N SER A 22 11.81 -14.46 4.15
CA SER A 22 13.09 -15.11 4.46
C SER A 22 14.22 -14.46 3.66
N GLN A 23 15.40 -14.32 4.29
CA GLN A 23 16.64 -13.92 3.61
C GLN A 23 16.57 -12.55 2.90
N MET A 24 15.87 -11.57 3.46
CA MET A 24 15.85 -10.19 2.94
C MET A 24 16.28 -9.17 3.99
N ILE A 25 17.07 -8.19 3.55
CA ILE A 25 17.37 -6.99 4.35
C ILE A 25 16.22 -6.01 4.12
N LEU A 26 15.26 -6.01 5.05
CA LEU A 26 14.00 -5.26 4.93
C LEU A 26 14.23 -3.77 4.70
N THR A 27 15.21 -3.17 5.38
CA THR A 27 15.54 -1.74 5.29
C THR A 27 16.02 -1.28 3.91
N GLU A 28 16.35 -2.21 3.02
CA GLU A 28 16.76 -1.92 1.63
C GLU A 28 15.64 -2.18 0.61
N GLN A 29 14.47 -2.63 1.07
CA GLN A 29 13.37 -3.00 0.19
C GLN A 29 12.40 -1.84 -0.01
N GLN A 30 12.45 -1.17 -1.17
CA GLN A 30 11.53 -0.08 -1.45
C GLN A 30 10.10 -0.59 -1.68
N ILE A 31 9.13 0.09 -1.06
CA ILE A 31 7.69 -0.13 -1.23
C ILE A 31 7.09 1.15 -1.81
N LYS A 32 6.11 1.01 -2.71
CA LYS A 32 5.50 2.16 -3.42
C LYS A 32 3.98 2.08 -3.44
N ILE A 33 3.34 3.24 -3.47
CA ILE A 33 1.94 3.35 -3.88
C ILE A 33 1.88 3.89 -5.30
N VAL A 34 1.14 3.21 -6.18
CA VAL A 34 0.90 3.63 -7.56
C VAL A 34 -0.58 3.92 -7.77
N SER A 35 -0.89 5.11 -8.28
CA SER A 35 -2.24 5.55 -8.64
C SER A 35 -2.20 6.13 -10.04
N ASN A 36 -3.09 5.68 -10.94
CA ASN A 36 -3.10 6.05 -12.36
C ASN A 36 -1.69 6.02 -13.00
N THR A 37 -1.01 4.87 -12.89
CA THR A 37 0.38 4.63 -13.36
C THR A 37 1.47 5.53 -12.78
N THR A 38 1.12 6.43 -11.87
CA THR A 38 2.04 7.38 -11.23
C THR A 38 2.38 6.90 -9.83
N VAL A 39 3.65 6.96 -9.46
CA VAL A 39 4.08 6.72 -8.08
C VAL A 39 3.71 7.93 -7.24
N ILE A 40 2.87 7.73 -6.22
CA ILE A 40 2.34 8.80 -5.36
C ILE A 40 2.95 8.81 -3.94
N ALA A 41 3.60 7.71 -3.54
CA ALA A 41 4.33 7.58 -2.28
C ALA A 41 5.35 6.44 -2.36
N GLU A 42 6.46 6.58 -1.65
CA GLU A 42 7.51 5.56 -1.53
C GLU A 42 8.09 5.55 -0.11
N THR A 43 8.53 4.38 0.37
CA THR A 43 9.17 4.22 1.67
C THR A 43 10.03 2.97 1.70
N PHE A 44 10.84 2.84 2.75
CA PHE A 44 11.54 1.61 3.12
C PHE A 44 10.97 1.13 4.46
N PRO A 45 10.65 -0.17 4.63
CA PRO A 45 10.25 -0.69 5.92
C PRO A 45 11.41 -0.60 6.91
N ASP A 46 11.07 -0.49 8.19
CA ASP A 46 12.06 -0.52 9.27
C ASP A 46 12.66 -1.94 9.46
N GLY A 47 13.60 -2.07 10.40
CA GLY A 47 14.23 -3.37 10.71
C GLY A 47 13.25 -4.43 11.23
N SER A 48 12.05 -4.04 11.67
CA SER A 48 10.98 -4.97 12.08
C SER A 48 10.07 -5.39 10.92
N GLY A 49 10.24 -4.77 9.75
CA GLY A 49 9.41 -4.92 8.56
C GLY A 49 8.21 -3.99 8.50
N SER A 50 8.06 -3.08 9.46
CA SER A 50 6.91 -2.18 9.53
C SER A 50 7.11 -0.99 8.59
N PHE A 51 6.04 -0.54 7.94
CA PHE A 51 6.08 0.59 7.03
C PHE A 51 4.78 1.41 7.08
N VAL A 52 4.91 2.69 6.73
CA VAL A 52 3.79 3.60 6.55
C VAL A 52 4.02 4.42 5.27
N LEU A 53 2.97 4.56 4.47
CA LEU A 53 2.97 5.29 3.21
C LEU A 53 1.72 6.14 3.12
N SER A 54 1.85 7.39 2.67
CA SER A 54 0.69 8.20 2.32
C SER A 54 0.97 9.08 1.12
N GLY A 55 -0.02 9.24 0.24
CA GLY A 55 0.10 10.03 -0.98
C GLY A 55 -1.27 10.48 -1.52
N PRO A 56 -1.31 11.51 -2.38
CA PRO A 56 -2.56 11.96 -3.01
C PRO A 56 -3.10 10.91 -3.97
N LEU A 57 -4.40 10.64 -3.94
CA LEU A 57 -5.05 9.76 -4.91
C LEU A 57 -5.27 10.49 -6.22
N LEU A 58 -4.72 9.96 -7.31
CA LEU A 58 -4.92 10.45 -8.67
C LEU A 58 -6.00 9.65 -9.42
N SER A 59 -6.46 8.55 -8.81
CA SER A 59 -7.51 7.67 -9.31
C SER A 59 -8.28 7.05 -8.16
N LYS A 60 -9.48 6.55 -8.49
CA LYS A 60 -10.38 5.86 -7.55
C LYS A 60 -9.77 4.58 -6.96
N SER A 61 -8.95 3.87 -7.72
CA SER A 61 -8.20 2.69 -7.29
C SER A 61 -6.69 2.96 -7.33
N TYR A 62 -5.92 2.15 -6.62
CA TYR A 62 -4.46 2.25 -6.57
C TYR A 62 -3.86 0.89 -6.18
N SER A 63 -2.54 0.73 -6.32
CA SER A 63 -1.83 -0.48 -5.95
C SER A 63 -0.69 -0.21 -4.96
N LEU A 64 -0.43 -1.20 -4.12
CA LEU A 64 0.77 -1.28 -3.29
C LEU A 64 1.78 -2.19 -4.01
N VAL A 65 2.90 -1.61 -4.44
CA VAL A 65 3.97 -2.31 -5.17
C VAL A 65 5.04 -2.76 -4.20
N LEU A 66 5.34 -4.06 -4.20
CA LEU A 66 6.27 -4.72 -3.30
C LEU A 66 7.55 -5.17 -4.03
N PRO A 67 8.69 -5.26 -3.30
CA PRO A 67 10.01 -5.61 -3.87
C PRO A 67 10.04 -7.02 -4.50
N LYS A 68 9.25 -7.94 -3.94
CA LYS A 68 9.17 -9.35 -4.30
C LYS A 68 7.72 -9.80 -4.45
N LYS A 69 7.56 -11.04 -4.93
CA LYS A 69 6.24 -11.65 -5.08
C LYS A 69 5.58 -11.83 -3.71
N VAL A 70 4.29 -11.54 -3.67
CA VAL A 70 3.41 -11.70 -2.52
C VAL A 70 2.93 -13.13 -2.49
N LYS A 71 3.32 -13.87 -1.45
CA LYS A 71 2.84 -15.21 -1.18
C LYS A 71 1.45 -15.17 -0.55
N SER A 72 1.26 -14.30 0.43
CA SER A 72 -0.02 -14.07 1.12
C SER A 72 -0.01 -12.71 1.83
N PHE A 73 -1.20 -12.22 2.18
CA PHE A 73 -1.36 -11.04 3.02
C PHE A 73 -2.64 -11.13 3.85
N SER A 74 -2.71 -10.31 4.90
CA SER A 74 -3.91 -10.03 5.67
C SER A 74 -4.13 -8.52 5.77
N ALA A 75 -5.36 -8.07 5.53
CA ALA A 75 -5.70 -6.64 5.49
C ALA A 75 -6.88 -6.33 6.41
N SER A 76 -6.96 -5.10 6.90
CA SER A 76 -8.07 -4.61 7.74
C SER A 76 -9.39 -4.50 6.98
N LYS A 77 -9.34 -4.47 5.64
CA LYS A 77 -10.50 -4.40 4.76
C LYS A 77 -10.42 -5.46 3.67
N SER A 78 -11.58 -5.96 3.26
CA SER A 78 -11.71 -6.98 2.22
C SER A 78 -11.62 -6.39 0.81
N GLY A 79 -11.38 -7.26 -0.18
CA GLY A 79 -11.44 -6.91 -1.61
C GLY A 79 -10.10 -6.57 -2.25
N CYS A 80 -9.02 -6.48 -1.48
CA CYS A 80 -7.68 -6.46 -2.04
C CYS A 80 -7.36 -7.78 -2.74
N THR A 81 -6.62 -7.72 -3.85
CA THR A 81 -6.20 -8.90 -4.63
C THR A 81 -4.75 -8.78 -5.05
N ILE A 82 -4.08 -9.91 -5.29
CA ILE A 82 -2.71 -9.93 -5.83
C ILE A 82 -2.80 -9.77 -7.36
N ALA A 83 -2.05 -8.84 -7.92
CA ALA A 83 -1.97 -8.65 -9.37
C ALA A 83 -1.32 -9.87 -10.06
N PRO A 84 -1.56 -10.09 -11.37
CA PRO A 84 -0.98 -11.23 -12.09
C PRO A 84 0.55 -11.30 -12.08
N ASN A 85 1.25 -10.17 -11.94
CA ASN A 85 2.71 -10.14 -11.81
C ASN A 85 3.23 -10.63 -10.44
N GLY A 86 2.32 -10.82 -9.48
CA GLY A 86 2.60 -11.25 -8.11
C GLY A 86 3.24 -10.18 -7.22
N LYS A 87 3.62 -9.01 -7.73
CA LYS A 87 4.37 -7.99 -6.99
C LYS A 87 3.51 -6.80 -6.54
N GLU A 88 2.23 -6.81 -6.86
CA GLU A 88 1.32 -5.74 -6.50
C GLU A 88 0.11 -6.30 -5.76
N ILE A 89 -0.31 -5.56 -4.74
CA ILE A 89 -1.63 -5.74 -4.14
C ILE A 89 -2.52 -4.62 -4.70
N LEU A 90 -3.60 -5.00 -5.37
CA LEU A 90 -4.60 -4.08 -5.92
C LEU A 90 -5.58 -3.68 -4.82
N ILE A 91 -5.77 -2.37 -4.63
CA ILE A 91 -6.71 -1.82 -3.64
C ILE A 91 -7.96 -1.32 -4.38
N PRO A 92 -9.16 -1.82 -4.04
CA PRO A 92 -10.38 -1.40 -4.71
C PRO A 92 -10.81 0.01 -4.28
N GLU A 93 -11.67 0.62 -5.10
CA GLU A 93 -12.21 1.96 -4.87
C GLU A 93 -12.84 2.14 -3.48
N GLY A 94 -12.71 3.36 -2.95
CA GLY A 94 -13.31 3.75 -1.67
C GLY A 94 -12.46 3.43 -0.44
N ASN A 95 -11.30 2.78 -0.61
CA ASN A 95 -10.39 2.48 0.48
C ASN A 95 -9.25 3.49 0.56
N THR A 96 -9.43 4.58 1.30
CA THR A 96 -8.39 5.59 1.51
C THR A 96 -7.44 5.26 2.66
N TYR A 97 -7.87 4.39 3.58
CA TYR A 97 -7.10 3.90 4.71
C TYR A 97 -7.13 2.38 4.75
N LEU A 98 -5.96 1.75 4.82
CA LEU A 98 -5.79 0.30 4.87
C LEU A 98 -4.62 -0.08 5.78
N ILE A 99 -4.81 -1.13 6.58
CA ILE A 99 -3.74 -1.73 7.40
C ILE A 99 -3.50 -3.13 6.87
N PHE A 100 -2.28 -3.43 6.45
CA PHE A 100 -1.84 -4.80 6.19
C PHE A 100 -1.19 -5.38 7.45
N ASN A 101 -1.96 -6.12 8.26
CA ASN A 101 -1.46 -6.70 9.51
C ASN A 101 -0.22 -7.57 9.28
N GLU A 102 -0.18 -8.27 8.14
CA GLU A 102 0.97 -9.04 7.68
C GLU A 102 0.95 -9.20 6.16
N ILE A 103 2.12 -9.04 5.54
CA ILE A 103 2.38 -9.37 4.13
C ILE A 103 3.58 -10.33 4.09
N ILE A 104 3.38 -11.52 3.53
CA ILE A 104 4.43 -12.53 3.37
C ILE A 104 4.93 -12.49 1.93
N LEU A 105 6.23 -12.25 1.78
CA LEU A 105 6.95 -12.25 0.52
C LEU A 105 7.72 -13.55 0.30
N GLU A 106 7.94 -13.90 -0.98
CA GLU A 106 8.77 -15.04 -1.40
C GLU A 106 10.29 -14.83 -1.16
#